data_AF-A0AB34PK44-F1
#
_entry.id   AF-A0AB34PK44-F1
#
_cell.length_a   1.000
_cell.length_b   1.000
_cell.length_c   1.000
_cell.angle_alpha   90.00
_cell.angle_beta   90.00
_cell.angle_gamma   90.00
#
_symmetry.space_group_name_H-M   'P 1'
#
loop_
_entity.id
_entity.type
_entity.pdbx_description
1 polymer ?
#
loop_
_entity_poly.entity_id
_entity_poly.type
_entity_poly.pdbx_seq_one_letter_code
_entity_poly.pdbx_strand_id
1 'polypeptide(L)'
;MKEQGCLFIVCPTLEMRLRASSNLKRVAMNANMEYSNFIKACKLESNLNLRTYLKCAKAFDKEVVLLHLPLGFVESITTPQKHQCFSTIEERDLMEIVRKLFQIDTEVILFHIEHFVHQKKEQGDDESMKQLLASLFEVVQKLLRNYGHK
;
A
#
# COMPACT_ATOMS: atom_id res chain seq x y z
N MET A 1 -21.02 -22.13 -2.68
CA MET A 1 -19.69 -22.03 -2.05
C MET A 1 -19.84 -21.11 -0.85
N LYS A 2 -19.44 -21.51 0.36
CA LYS A 2 -19.47 -20.60 1.52
C LYS A 2 -18.46 -19.48 1.25
N GLU A 3 -18.93 -18.25 1.16
CA GLU A 3 -18.11 -17.04 1.02
C GLU A 3 -17.23 -16.92 2.27
N GLN A 4 -16.02 -17.46 2.18
CA GLN A 4 -15.01 -17.31 3.21
C GLN A 4 -14.33 -15.96 2.97
N GLY A 5 -14.26 -15.11 4.00
CA GLY A 5 -13.58 -13.83 3.89
C GLY A 5 -12.12 -14.00 3.45
N CYS A 6 -11.66 -13.12 2.55
CA CYS A 6 -10.29 -13.14 2.03
C CYS A 6 -9.40 -12.18 2.81
N LEU A 7 -8.27 -12.67 3.33
CA LEU A 7 -7.20 -11.83 3.87
C LEU A 7 -6.14 -11.60 2.81
N PHE A 8 -5.79 -10.35 2.55
CA PHE A 8 -4.69 -9.98 1.67
C PHE A 8 -3.53 -9.41 2.50
N ILE A 9 -2.31 -9.92 2.29
CA ILE A 9 -1.09 -9.43 2.93
C ILE A 9 -0.18 -8.85 1.85
N VAL A 10 0.22 -7.60 2.02
CA VAL A 10 1.12 -6.91 1.09
C VAL A 10 2.54 -7.43 1.26
N CYS A 11 3.21 -7.74 0.16
CA CYS A 11 4.61 -8.12 0.16
C CYS A 11 5.53 -6.94 0.60
N PRO A 12 6.65 -7.22 1.29
CA PRO A 12 7.09 -8.53 1.74
C PRO A 12 6.39 -8.97 3.05
N THR A 13 5.92 -10.22 3.07
CA THR A 13 5.26 -10.86 4.23
C THR A 13 6.24 -11.10 5.39
N LEU A 14 5.73 -11.45 6.57
CA LEU A 14 6.60 -11.84 7.70
C LEU A 14 7.47 -13.07 7.40
N GLU A 15 6.95 -14.03 6.63
CA GLU A 15 7.75 -15.16 6.15
C GLU A 15 8.91 -14.72 5.24
N MET A 16 8.66 -13.81 4.31
CA MET A 16 9.72 -13.29 3.45
C MET A 16 10.78 -12.56 4.28
N ARG A 17 10.36 -11.82 5.31
CA ARG A 17 11.28 -11.16 6.26
C ARG A 17 12.07 -12.15 7.10
N LEU A 18 11.47 -13.29 7.49
CA LEU A 18 12.20 -14.37 8.14
C LEU A 18 13.34 -14.86 7.23
N ARG A 19 13.03 -15.17 5.97
CA ARG A 19 14.02 -15.69 5.01
C ARG A 19 15.17 -14.72 4.75
N ALA A 20 14.90 -13.41 4.82
CA ALA A 20 15.90 -12.37 4.64
C ALA A 20 16.69 -12.04 5.93
N SER A 21 16.30 -12.55 7.10
CA SER A 21 16.91 -12.19 8.38
C SER A 21 18.11 -13.06 8.72
N SER A 22 19.24 -12.43 9.03
CA SER A 22 20.47 -13.11 9.46
C SER A 22 20.49 -13.50 10.94
N ASN A 23 19.56 -12.99 11.76
CA ASN A 23 19.57 -13.21 13.21
C ASN A 23 18.17 -13.52 13.77
N LEU A 24 17.57 -14.60 13.26
CA LEU A 24 16.22 -15.05 13.62
C LEU A 24 16.04 -15.35 15.11
N LYS A 25 17.07 -15.85 15.81
CA LYS A 25 17.00 -16.12 17.25
C LYS A 25 16.77 -14.84 18.06
N ARG A 26 17.46 -13.74 17.70
CA ARG A 26 17.26 -12.44 18.35
C ARG A 26 15.86 -11.88 18.07
N VAL A 27 15.38 -12.01 16.83
CA VAL A 27 14.02 -11.56 16.48
C VAL A 27 12.95 -12.35 17.25
N ALA A 28 13.09 -13.67 17.36
CA ALA A 28 12.18 -14.50 18.17
C ALA A 28 12.18 -14.08 19.66
N MET A 29 13.36 -13.77 20.21
CA MET A 29 13.51 -13.23 21.56
C MET A 29 12.81 -11.88 21.72
N ASN A 30 12.93 -10.97 20.74
CA ASN A 30 12.22 -9.68 20.74
C ASN A 30 10.69 -9.86 20.70
N ALA A 31 10.20 -10.91 20.03
CA ALA A 31 8.78 -11.28 20.04
C ALA A 31 8.32 -11.90 21.38
N ASN A 32 9.26 -12.20 22.28
CA ASN A 32 9.06 -13.01 23.48
C ASN A 32 8.40 -14.37 23.14
N MET A 33 8.96 -15.06 22.15
CA MET A 33 8.46 -16.33 21.63
C MET A 33 9.59 -17.35 21.51
N GLU A 34 9.25 -18.61 21.79
CA GLU A 34 10.13 -19.73 21.47
C GLU A 34 10.36 -19.80 19.95
N TYR A 35 11.58 -20.12 19.53
CA TYR A 35 12.01 -20.03 18.14
C TYR A 35 11.08 -20.78 17.18
N SER A 36 10.72 -22.03 17.49
CA SER A 36 9.87 -22.83 16.61
C SER A 36 8.48 -22.23 16.43
N ASN A 37 7.90 -21.71 17.53
CA ASN A 37 6.60 -21.04 17.52
C ASN A 37 6.64 -19.71 16.78
N PHE A 38 7.74 -18.97 16.88
CA PHE A 38 7.96 -17.74 16.12
C PHE A 38 7.99 -18.00 14.60
N ILE A 39 8.71 -19.04 14.17
CA ILE A 39 8.78 -19.42 12.75
C ILE A 39 7.37 -19.78 12.22
N LYS A 40 6.66 -20.68 12.93
CA LYS A 40 5.30 -21.09 12.55
C LYS A 40 4.34 -19.90 12.47
N ALA A 41 4.43 -18.98 13.43
CA ALA A 41 3.61 -17.78 13.47
C ALA A 41 3.87 -16.83 12.29
N CYS A 42 5.12 -16.58 11.93
CA CYS A 42 5.45 -15.69 10.82
C CYS A 42 5.09 -16.28 9.45
N LYS A 43 5.06 -17.61 9.33
CA LYS A 43 4.60 -18.33 8.13
C LYS A 43 3.09 -18.51 8.05
N LEU A 44 2.37 -18.16 9.11
CA LEU A 44 0.92 -18.35 9.20
C LEU A 44 0.50 -19.80 8.94
N GLU A 45 1.32 -20.77 9.37
CA GLU A 45 1.06 -22.22 9.22
C GLU A 45 -0.09 -22.73 10.11
N SER A 46 -0.59 -21.90 11.03
CA SER A 46 -1.73 -22.16 11.90
C SER A 46 -2.77 -21.04 11.78
N ASN A 47 -3.98 -21.25 12.32
CA ASN A 47 -5.00 -20.21 12.41
C ASN A 47 -4.42 -18.84 12.81
N LEU A 48 -4.73 -17.82 12.01
CA LEU A 48 -4.23 -16.47 12.23
C LEU A 48 -4.76 -15.93 13.55
N ASN A 49 -3.88 -15.83 14.54
CA ASN A 49 -4.14 -15.06 15.75
C ASN A 49 -3.53 -13.66 15.57
N LEU A 50 -4.39 -12.64 15.46
CA LEU A 50 -3.94 -11.25 15.25
C LEU A 50 -2.96 -10.78 16.33
N ARG A 51 -3.14 -11.17 17.60
CA ARG A 51 -2.23 -10.79 18.68
C ARG A 51 -0.83 -11.37 18.46
N THR A 52 -0.74 -12.62 18.02
CA THR A 52 0.53 -13.26 17.68
C THR A 52 1.16 -12.61 16.44
N TYR A 53 0.36 -12.31 15.42
CA TYR A 53 0.83 -11.64 14.21
C TYR A 53 1.43 -10.26 14.53
N LEU A 54 0.74 -9.46 15.36
CA LEU A 54 1.22 -8.15 15.81
C LEU A 54 2.53 -8.25 16.60
N LYS A 55 2.68 -9.26 17.47
CA LYS A 55 3.95 -9.51 18.17
C LYS A 55 5.10 -9.80 17.20
N CYS A 56 4.84 -10.65 16.20
CA CYS A 56 5.84 -10.98 15.20
C CYS A 56 6.20 -9.76 14.35
N ALA A 57 5.21 -8.99 13.90
CA ALA A 57 5.42 -7.75 13.15
C ALA A 57 6.25 -6.74 13.95
N LYS A 58 5.94 -6.54 15.23
CA LYS A 58 6.71 -5.66 16.12
C LYS A 58 8.16 -6.11 16.27
N ALA A 59 8.42 -7.43 16.34
CA ALA A 59 9.79 -7.93 16.41
C ALA A 59 10.63 -7.63 15.16
N PHE A 60 9.97 -7.35 14.03
CA PHE A 60 10.56 -6.87 12.79
C PHE A 60 10.47 -5.34 12.60
N ASP A 61 10.13 -4.60 13.66
CA ASP A 61 9.94 -3.14 13.63
C ASP A 61 8.89 -2.73 12.57
N LYS A 62 7.75 -3.43 12.56
CA LYS A 62 6.61 -3.15 11.68
C LYS A 62 5.33 -2.88 12.46
N GLU A 63 4.60 -1.89 11.95
CA GLU A 63 3.20 -1.65 12.28
C GLU A 63 2.30 -2.45 11.34
N VAL A 64 1.06 -2.69 11.76
CA VAL A 64 0.06 -3.41 10.98
C VAL A 64 -1.21 -2.58 10.93
N VAL A 65 -1.67 -2.31 9.72
CA VAL A 65 -2.96 -1.65 9.45
C VAL A 65 -3.90 -2.69 8.84
N LEU A 66 -5.13 -2.75 9.34
CA LEU A 66 -6.19 -3.60 8.80
C LEU A 66 -7.22 -2.71 8.10
N LEU A 67 -7.42 -2.96 6.80
CA LEU A 67 -8.36 -2.25 5.95
C LEU A 67 -9.51 -3.19 5.58
N HIS A 68 -10.74 -2.77 5.84
CA HIS A 68 -11.94 -3.48 5.38
C HIS A 68 -12.34 -2.94 4.01
N LEU A 69 -12.47 -3.83 3.04
CA LEU A 69 -12.79 -3.49 1.65
C LEU A 69 -14.06 -4.23 1.21
N PRO A 70 -14.81 -3.70 0.22
CA PRO A 70 -15.88 -4.46 -0.42
C PRO A 70 -15.38 -5.81 -0.95
N LEU A 71 -16.21 -6.84 -0.87
CA LEU A 71 -15.87 -8.16 -1.39
C LEU A 71 -15.57 -8.07 -2.90
N GLY A 72 -14.49 -8.71 -3.35
CA GLY A 72 -14.04 -8.65 -4.75
C GLY A 72 -13.25 -7.40 -5.14
N PHE A 73 -13.11 -6.39 -4.25
CA PHE A 73 -12.45 -5.13 -4.62
C PHE A 73 -10.98 -5.32 -5.01
N VAL A 74 -10.22 -6.08 -4.23
CA VAL A 74 -8.80 -6.36 -4.52
C VAL A 74 -8.65 -7.11 -5.84
N GLU A 75 -9.53 -8.09 -6.08
CA GLU A 75 -9.52 -8.93 -7.28
C GLU A 75 -9.96 -8.17 -8.54
N SER A 76 -10.66 -7.03 -8.38
CA SER A 76 -10.96 -6.11 -9.47
C SER A 76 -9.76 -5.26 -9.92
N ILE A 77 -8.68 -5.25 -9.14
CA ILE A 77 -7.48 -4.41 -9.36
C ILE A 77 -6.28 -5.26 -9.74
N THR A 78 -6.09 -6.40 -9.08
CA THR A 78 -4.96 -7.29 -9.30
C THR A 78 -5.40 -8.74 -9.19
N THR A 79 -4.50 -9.66 -9.53
CA THR A 79 -4.69 -11.10 -9.33
C THR A 79 -3.83 -11.55 -8.15
N PRO A 80 -4.40 -11.67 -6.94
CA PRO A 80 -3.63 -12.01 -5.75
C PRO A 80 -3.07 -13.42 -5.83
N GLN A 81 -1.86 -13.61 -5.31
CA GLN A 81 -1.28 -14.95 -5.19
C GLN A 81 -1.90 -15.66 -3.98
N LYS A 82 -2.55 -16.79 -4.22
CA LYS A 82 -3.26 -17.54 -3.18
C LYS A 82 -2.33 -18.42 -2.35
N HIS A 83 -2.49 -18.35 -1.03
CA HIS A 83 -1.93 -19.28 -0.05
C HIS A 83 -3.06 -19.95 0.73
N GLN A 84 -2.73 -20.88 1.63
CA GLN A 84 -3.72 -21.68 2.34
C GLN A 84 -4.71 -20.85 3.19
N CYS A 85 -4.23 -19.78 3.86
CA CYS A 85 -5.02 -19.01 4.82
C CYS A 85 -5.12 -17.50 4.47
N PHE A 86 -4.45 -17.05 3.43
CA PHE A 86 -4.39 -15.67 2.98
C PHE A 86 -3.94 -15.61 1.52
N SER A 87 -4.03 -14.44 0.90
CA SER A 87 -3.45 -14.16 -0.40
C SER A 87 -2.42 -13.04 -0.28
N THR A 88 -1.47 -12.96 -1.19
CA THR A 88 -0.49 -11.87 -1.26
C THR A 88 -0.73 -10.98 -2.46
N ILE A 89 -0.43 -9.69 -2.27
CA ILE A 89 -0.41 -8.67 -3.31
C ILE A 89 0.89 -7.88 -3.22
N GLU A 90 1.28 -7.22 -4.29
CA GLU A 90 2.49 -6.39 -4.31
C GLU A 90 2.22 -4.99 -3.73
N GLU A 91 3.26 -4.30 -3.28
CA GLU A 91 3.14 -2.94 -2.73
C GLU A 91 2.52 -1.95 -3.73
N ARG A 92 2.82 -2.13 -5.03
CA ARG A 92 2.20 -1.34 -6.10
C ARG A 92 0.68 -1.52 -6.18
N ASP A 93 0.18 -2.72 -5.85
CA ASP A 93 -1.24 -3.05 -5.91
C ASP A 93 -1.97 -2.38 -4.73
N LEU A 94 -1.32 -2.33 -3.55
CA LEU A 94 -1.83 -1.57 -2.40
C LEU A 94 -2.03 -0.09 -2.75
N MET A 95 -1.06 0.53 -3.43
CA MET A 95 -1.18 1.94 -3.82
C MET A 95 -2.39 2.17 -4.72
N GLU A 96 -2.67 1.25 -5.65
CA GLU A 96 -3.83 1.34 -6.53
C GLU A 96 -5.15 1.12 -5.79
N ILE A 97 -5.18 0.17 -4.85
CA ILE A 97 -6.31 -0.04 -3.93
C ILE A 97 -6.63 1.25 -3.16
N VAL A 98 -5.62 1.89 -2.57
CA VAL A 98 -5.77 3.14 -1.82
C VAL A 98 -6.27 4.26 -2.72
N ARG A 99 -5.70 4.45 -3.92
CA ARG A 99 -6.16 5.47 -4.87
C ARG A 99 -7.63 5.31 -5.23
N LYS A 100 -8.05 4.10 -5.60
CA LYS A 100 -9.45 3.81 -5.95
C LYS A 100 -10.38 3.95 -4.75
N LEU A 101 -9.96 3.49 -3.56
CA LEU A 101 -10.79 3.54 -2.36
C LEU A 101 -11.09 4.98 -1.92
N PHE A 102 -10.07 5.85 -1.97
CA PHE A 102 -10.20 7.24 -1.54
C PHE A 102 -10.65 8.18 -2.64
N GLN A 103 -10.95 7.68 -3.84
CA GLN A 103 -11.24 8.50 -5.02
C GLN A 103 -10.24 9.66 -5.08
N ILE A 104 -8.94 9.36 -5.01
CA ILE A 104 -7.92 10.37 -5.33
C ILE A 104 -8.06 10.59 -6.83
N ASP A 105 -9.07 11.39 -7.16
CA ASP A 105 -9.67 11.41 -8.46
C ASP A 105 -8.87 12.42 -9.24
N THR A 106 -7.78 11.92 -9.81
CA THR A 106 -6.97 12.67 -10.75
C THR A 106 -7.88 13.30 -11.82
N GLU A 107 -9.01 12.67 -12.16
CA GLU A 107 -10.03 13.22 -13.06
C GLU A 107 -10.74 14.46 -12.49
N VAL A 108 -11.05 14.52 -11.20
CA VAL A 108 -11.64 15.72 -10.57
C VAL A 108 -10.62 16.86 -10.52
N ILE A 109 -9.36 16.56 -10.19
CA ILE A 109 -8.28 17.55 -10.22
C ILE A 109 -8.04 18.05 -11.65
N LEU A 110 -7.98 17.15 -12.64
CA LEU A 110 -7.85 17.50 -14.06
C LEU A 110 -9.02 18.34 -14.53
N PHE A 111 -10.26 17.95 -14.21
CA PHE A 111 -11.46 18.70 -14.54
C PHE A 111 -11.40 20.13 -13.99
N HIS A 112 -11.01 20.31 -12.73
CA HIS A 112 -10.88 21.64 -12.14
C HIS A 112 -9.74 22.46 -12.77
N ILE A 113 -8.62 21.83 -13.14
CA ILE A 113 -7.53 22.50 -13.87
C ILE A 113 -8.00 22.91 -15.27
N GLU A 114 -8.63 22.02 -16.03
CA GLU A 114 -9.15 22.29 -17.37
C GLU A 114 -10.17 23.43 -17.37
N HIS A 115 -11.11 23.40 -16.43
CA HIS A 115 -12.12 24.43 -16.27
C HIS A 115 -11.49 25.79 -15.89
N PHE A 116 -10.49 25.81 -15.00
CA PHE A 116 -9.76 27.02 -14.66
C PHE A 116 -9.01 27.60 -15.87
N VAL A 117 -8.34 26.75 -16.65
CA VAL A 117 -7.64 27.15 -17.88
C VAL A 117 -8.61 27.73 -18.90
N HIS A 118 -9.78 27.13 -19.09
CA HIS A 118 -10.81 27.62 -20.00
C HIS A 118 -11.30 29.01 -19.60
N GLN A 119 -11.68 29.21 -18.33
CA GLN A 119 -12.14 30.50 -17.82
C GLN A 119 -11.10 31.61 -17.99
N LYS A 120 -9.82 31.30 -17.76
CA LYS A 120 -8.74 32.28 -17.90
C LYS A 120 -8.44 32.64 -19.34
N LYS A 121 -8.58 31.68 -20.27
CA LYS A 121 -8.47 31.93 -21.71
C LYS A 121 -9.60 32.83 -22.22
N GLU A 122 -10.84 32.63 -21.74
CA GLU A 122 -11.98 33.49 -22.09
C GLU A 122 -11.83 34.93 -21.54
N GLN A 123 -11.15 35.10 -20.41
CA GLN A 123 -10.89 36.41 -19.80
C GLN A 123 -9.69 37.15 -20.41
N GLY A 124 -8.92 36.54 -21.31
CA GLY A 124 -7.71 37.14 -21.91
C GLY A 124 -6.57 37.36 -20.91
N ASP A 125 -6.58 36.64 -19.78
CA ASP A 125 -5.64 36.78 -18.66
C ASP A 125 -4.41 35.87 -18.86
N ASP A 126 -3.63 36.16 -19.90
CA ASP A 126 -2.46 35.38 -20.32
C ASP A 126 -1.38 35.30 -19.23
N GLU A 127 -1.27 36.33 -18.39
CA GLU A 127 -0.24 36.40 -17.34
C GLU A 127 -0.54 35.44 -16.19
N SER A 128 -1.81 35.36 -15.75
CA SER A 128 -2.22 34.36 -14.76
C SER A 128 -2.09 32.93 -15.29
N MET A 129 -2.32 32.71 -16.59
CA MET A 129 -2.10 31.42 -17.23
C MET A 129 -0.61 31.02 -17.25
N LYS A 130 0.30 31.96 -17.53
CA LYS A 130 1.74 31.72 -17.44
C LYS A 130 2.17 31.39 -16.01
N GLN A 131 1.64 32.10 -15.01
CA GLN A 131 1.93 31.84 -13.60
C GLN A 131 1.43 30.46 -13.15
N LEU A 132 0.24 30.04 -13.61
CA LEU A 132 -0.28 28.70 -13.35
C LEU A 132 0.65 27.63 -13.94
N LEU A 133 1.01 27.77 -15.22
CA LEU A 133 1.90 26.82 -15.89
C LEU A 133 3.28 26.74 -15.22
N ALA A 134 3.84 27.88 -14.79
CA ALA A 134 5.09 27.92 -14.04
C ALA A 134 4.98 27.21 -12.69
N SER A 135 3.87 27.41 -11.97
CA SER A 135 3.62 26.76 -10.68
C SER A 135 3.42 25.24 -10.82
N LEU A 136 2.66 24.80 -11.83
CA LEU A 136 2.50 23.39 -12.15
C LEU A 136 3.83 22.74 -12.55
N PHE A 137 4.64 23.43 -13.35
CA PHE A 137 5.97 22.96 -13.74
C PHE A 137 6.91 22.80 -12.53
N GLU A 138 6.90 23.75 -11.58
CA GLU A 138 7.64 23.62 -10.32
C GLU A 138 7.19 22.40 -9.51
N VAL A 139 5.88 22.16 -9.40
CA VAL A 139 5.34 21.01 -8.68
C VAL A 139 5.80 19.71 -9.34
N VAL A 140 5.70 19.61 -10.66
CA VAL A 140 6.18 18.45 -11.43
C VAL A 140 7.68 18.24 -11.23
N GLN A 141 8.49 19.29 -11.26
CA GLN A 141 9.92 19.20 -11.01
C GLN A 141 10.25 18.72 -9.60
N LYS A 142 9.54 19.21 -8.57
CA LYS A 142 9.69 18.76 -7.18
C LYS A 142 9.31 17.28 -7.06
N LEU A 143 8.22 16.86 -7.69
CA LEU A 143 7.80 15.46 -7.71
C LEU A 143 8.84 14.57 -8.42
N LEU A 144 9.37 14.98 -9.56
CA LEU A 144 10.41 14.24 -10.28
C LEU A 144 11.71 14.12 -9.47
N ARG A 145 12.11 15.14 -8.70
CA ARG A 145 13.27 15.03 -7.81
C ARG A 145 13.03 14.08 -6.64
N ASN A 146 11.83 14.13 -6.07
CA ASN A 146 11.49 13.33 -4.89
C ASN A 146 11.20 11.85 -5.22
N TYR A 147 10.72 11.57 -6.43
CA TYR A 147 10.25 10.23 -6.82
C TYR A 147 10.91 9.66 -8.09
N GLY A 148 11.65 10.47 -8.85
CA GLY A 148 12.25 10.09 -10.14
C GLY A 148 13.65 9.47 -10.05
N HIS A 149 14.22 9.35 -8.85
CA HIS A 149 15.42 8.54 -8.65
C HIS A 149 15.01 7.09 -8.33
N LYS A 150 14.85 6.29 -9.39
CA LYS A 150 15.03 4.84 -9.36
C LYS A 150 16.22 4.47 -10.21
#